data_AF-A0A971Y8P9-F1
#
_entry.id   AF-A0A971Y8P9-F1
#
_cell.length_a   1.000
_cell.length_b   1.000
_cell.length_c   1.000
_cell.angle_alpha   90.00
_cell.angle_beta   90.00
_cell.angle_gamma   90.00
#
_symmetry.space_group_name_H-M   'P 1'
#
loop_
_entity.id
_entity.type
_entity.pdbx_description
1 polymer ?
#
loop_
_entity_poly.entity_id
_entity_poly.type
_entity_poly.pdbx_seq_one_letter_code
_entity_poly.pdbx_strand_id
1 'polypeptide(L)' 'MKIGYACLTLGVEETNFKTCILKNASEENLLSIIEHNLNSLDGIIDYNIENNIKLFRISSGIIPFGSSPAN' A
#
# COMPACT_ATOMS: atom_id res chain seq x y z
N MET A 1 22.38 -5.97 -12.74
CA MET A 1 21.46 -4.82 -12.64
C MET A 1 20.15 -5.31 -12.04
N LYS A 2 19.55 -4.60 -11.07
CA LYS A 2 18.23 -4.95 -10.50
C LYS A 2 17.21 -3.94 -11.01
N ILE A 3 16.03 -4.40 -11.39
CA ILE A 3 14.93 -3.55 -11.85
C ILE A 3 13.82 -3.52 -10.79
N GLY A 4 13.04 -2.45 -10.83
CA GLY A 4 11.92 -2.24 -9.92
C GLY A 4 11.01 -1.13 -10.40
N TYR A 5 9.91 -0.96 -9.66
CA TYR A 5 8.92 0.08 -9.89
C TYR A 5 8.48 0.67 -8.55
N ALA A 6 7.62 1.67 -8.62
CA ALA A 6 7.21 2.44 -7.46
C ALA A 6 5.70 2.39 -7.25
N CYS A 7 5.33 2.17 -6.00
CA CYS A 7 3.98 2.27 -5.45
C CYS A 7 2.97 1.25 -6.00
N LEU A 8 2.69 1.22 -7.31
CA LEU A 8 1.52 0.53 -7.85
C LEU A 8 1.89 -0.65 -8.74
N THR A 9 1.15 -1.75 -8.60
CA THR A 9 1.28 -2.97 -9.41
C THR A 9 0.09 -3.10 -10.36
N LEU A 10 0.05 -2.21 -11.35
CA LEU A 10 -1.09 -2.10 -12.26
C LEU A 10 -1.37 -3.41 -13.00
N GLY A 11 -2.64 -3.81 -13.05
CA GLY A 11 -3.08 -5.03 -13.74
C GLY A 11 -2.97 -6.31 -12.92
N VAL A 12 -2.61 -6.22 -11.64
CA VAL A 12 -2.64 -7.35 -10.70
C VAL A 12 -3.78 -7.15 -9.71
N GLU A 13 -4.64 -8.17 -9.56
CA GLU A 13 -5.79 -8.13 -8.66
C GLU A 13 -5.36 -7.91 -7.21
N GLU A 14 -6.21 -7.27 -6.41
CA GLU A 14 -5.99 -7.03 -4.97
C GLU A 14 -4.70 -6.26 -4.58
N THR A 15 -4.06 -5.56 -5.51
CA THR A 15 -2.84 -4.74 -5.24
C THR A 15 -3.10 -3.23 -5.10
N ASN A 16 -4.37 -2.81 -5.05
CA ASN A 16 -4.72 -1.40 -4.96
C ASN A 16 -4.65 -0.86 -3.54
N PHE A 17 -4.15 0.35 -3.36
CA PHE A 17 -4.20 1.05 -2.07
C PHE A 17 -5.43 1.92 -1.93
N LYS A 18 -5.93 2.02 -0.70
CA LYS A 18 -7.02 2.89 -0.26
C LYS A 18 -6.48 4.04 0.59
N THR A 19 -7.25 5.13 0.60
CA THR A 19 -7.08 6.26 1.51
C THR A 19 -8.44 6.88 1.79
N CYS A 20 -8.50 7.82 2.74
CA CYS A 20 -9.71 8.59 3.01
C CYS A 20 -9.38 10.08 3.16
N ILE A 21 -10.41 10.91 3.07
CA ILE A 21 -10.30 12.33 3.40
C ILE A 21 -10.34 12.52 4.92
N LEU A 22 -9.74 13.61 5.41
CA LEU A 22 -9.55 13.87 6.85
C LEU A 22 -10.84 13.75 7.68
N LYS A 23 -11.98 14.17 7.14
CA LYS A 23 -13.28 14.08 7.83
C LYS A 23 -13.72 12.64 8.17
N ASN A 24 -13.16 11.65 7.47
CA ASN A 24 -13.44 10.23 7.63
C ASN A 24 -12.29 9.49 8.34
N ALA A 25 -11.30 10.19 8.89
CA ALA A 25 -10.15 9.59 9.58
C ALA A 25 -10.53 9.20 11.03
N SER A 26 -11.54 8.35 11.19
CA SER A 26 -11.80 7.69 12.47
C SER A 26 -10.84 6.51 12.65
N GLU A 27 -10.54 6.15 13.90
CA GLU A 27 -9.67 5.01 14.24
C GLU A 27 -10.10 3.73 13.52
N GLU A 28 -11.38 3.38 13.57
CA GLU A 28 -11.95 2.19 12.91
C GLU A 28 -11.71 2.21 11.39
N ASN A 29 -11.97 3.35 10.73
CA ASN A 29 -11.82 3.46 9.28
C ASN A 29 -10.33 3.45 8.88
N LEU A 30 -9.46 4.09 9.68
CA LEU A 30 -8.02 4.08 9.45
C LEU A 30 -7.43 2.67 9.60
N LEU A 31 -7.80 1.95 10.67
CA LEU A 31 -7.37 0.57 10.88
C LEU A 31 -7.81 -0.33 9.71
N SER A 32 -9.06 -0.21 9.26
CA SER A 32 -9.56 -0.97 8.11
C SER A 32 -8.80 -0.65 6.81
N ILE A 33 -8.50 0.62 6.55
CA ILE A 33 -7.73 1.03 5.37
C ILE A 33 -6.28 0.55 5.46
N ILE A 34 -5.65 0.66 6.62
CA ILE A 34 -4.27 0.24 6.86
C ILE A 34 -4.15 -1.27 6.68
N GLU A 35 -5.05 -2.05 7.27
CA GLU A 35 -5.10 -3.50 7.12
C GLU A 35 -5.22 -3.90 5.65
N HIS A 36 -6.17 -3.29 4.92
CA HIS A 36 -6.31 -3.52 3.49
C HIS A 36 -5.03 -3.20 2.71
N ASN A 37 -4.40 -2.04 2.99
CA ASN A 37 -3.19 -1.62 2.29
C ASN A 37 -2.00 -2.54 2.58
N LEU A 38 -1.86 -3.03 3.82
CA LEU A 38 -0.82 -3.99 4.19
C LEU A 38 -1.04 -5.35 3.51
N ASN A 39 -2.28 -5.83 3.47
CA ASN A 39 -2.63 -7.06 2.73
C ASN A 39 -2.32 -6.93 1.23
N SER A 40 -2.63 -5.77 0.63
CA SER A 40 -2.24 -5.50 -0.75
C SER A 40 -0.73 -5.43 -0.94
N LEU A 41 0.02 -4.86 0.02
CA LEU A 41 1.48 -4.85 -0.03
C LEU A 41 2.06 -6.28 -0.01
N ASP A 42 1.53 -7.16 0.84
CA ASP A 42 1.96 -8.57 0.89
C ASP A 42 1.74 -9.26 -0.46
N GLY A 43 0.56 -9.09 -1.08
CA GLY A 43 0.30 -9.62 -2.42
C GLY A 43 1.23 -9.04 -3.50
N ILE A 44 1.62 -7.76 -3.39
CA ILE A 44 2.61 -7.14 -4.27
C ILE A 44 4.00 -7.76 -4.08
N ILE A 45 4.39 -8.06 -2.84
CA ILE A 45 5.67 -8.69 -2.53
C ILE A 45 5.71 -10.10 -3.13
N ASP A 46 4.65 -10.88 -2.97
CA ASP A 46 4.53 -12.22 -3.56
C ASP A 46 4.62 -12.15 -5.09
N TYR A 47 3.86 -11.26 -5.72
CA TYR A 47 3.95 -11.01 -7.17
C TYR A 47 5.36 -10.64 -7.62
N ASN A 48 6.07 -9.79 -6.86
CA ASN A 48 7.42 -9.39 -7.17
C ASN A 48 8.42 -10.54 -7.07
N ILE A 49 8.25 -11.42 -6.08
CA ILE A 49 9.07 -12.63 -5.91
C ILE A 49 8.86 -13.55 -7.11
N GLU A 50 7.61 -13.82 -7.49
CA GLU A 50 7.25 -14.68 -8.62
C GLU A 50 7.80 -14.15 -9.96
N ASN A 51 7.81 -12.83 -10.14
CA ASN A 51 8.27 -12.18 -11.37
C ASN A 51 9.75 -11.74 -11.31
N ASN A 52 10.49 -12.14 -10.27
CA ASN A 52 11.91 -11.81 -10.07
C ASN A 52 12.22 -10.29 -10.10
N ILE A 53 11.27 -9.47 -9.62
CA ILE A 53 11.41 -8.03 -9.44
C ILE A 53 12.04 -7.77 -8.08
N LYS A 54 13.25 -7.19 -8.08
CA LYS A 54 14.10 -7.14 -6.87
C LYS A 54 14.13 -5.79 -6.15
N LEU A 55 13.39 -4.81 -6.66
CA LEU A 55 13.28 -3.48 -6.09
C LEU A 55 11.81 -3.05 -6.15
N PHE A 56 11.30 -2.56 -5.04
CA PHE A 56 9.96 -1.99 -4.96
C PHE A 56 9.98 -0.83 -3.97
N ARG A 57 9.42 0.32 -4.38
CA ARG A 57 9.23 1.46 -3.49
C ARG A 57 7.82 1.45 -2.94
N ILE A 58 7.69 1.29 -1.62
CA ILE A 58 6.41 1.34 -0.92
C ILE A 58 5.78 2.74 -1.07
N SER A 59 4.45 2.77 -1.23
CA SER A 59 3.69 4.02 -1.26
C SER A 59 3.71 4.71 0.10
N SER A 60 3.95 6.02 0.13
CA SER A 60 3.81 6.81 1.36
C SER A 60 2.37 6.83 1.90
N GLY A 61 1.38 6.52 1.05
CA GLY A 61 -0.02 6.42 1.43
C GLY A 61 -0.41 5.08 2.06
N ILE A 62 0.55 4.16 2.31
CA ILE A 62 0.26 2.86 2.92
C ILE A 62 -0.38 3.01 4.30
N ILE A 63 0.10 3.99 5.09
CA ILE A 63 -0.54 4.48 6.30
C ILE A 63 -1.09 5.89 6.02
N PRO A 64 -2.42 6.05 5.83
CA PRO A 64 -3.01 7.38 5.64
C PRO A 64 -2.71 8.27 6.84
N PHE A 65 -2.29 9.50 6.56
CA PHE A 65 -1.98 10.50 7.60
C PHE A 65 -0.84 10.12 8.57
N GLY A 66 0.06 9.18 8.22
CA GLY A 66 1.08 8.68 9.15
C GLY A 66 2.07 9.71 9.73
N SER A 67 2.09 10.95 9.23
CA SER A 67 2.86 12.07 9.78
C SER A 67 2.00 13.19 10.40
N SER A 68 0.68 12.97 10.53
CA SER A 68 -0.30 13.93 11.01
C SER A 68 -0.92 13.43 12.32
N PRO A 69 -1.31 14.30 13.26
CA PRO A 69 -2.09 13.93 14.46
C PRO A 69 -3.46 13.28 14.19
N ALA A 70 -3.84 13.18 12.92
CA ALA A 70 -5.08 12.56 12.48
C ALA A 70 -5.00 11.03 12.34
N ASN A 71 -3.80 10.44 12.42
CA ASN A 71 -3.58 9.00 12.53
C ASN A 71 -3.44 8.63 14.01
#